data_AF-A0A6J6G4M0-F1
#
_entry.id   AF-A0A6J6G4M0-F1
#
_cell.length_a   1.000
_cell.length_b   1.000
_cell.length_c   1.000
_cell.angle_alpha   90.00
_cell.angle_beta   90.00
_cell.angle_gamma   90.00
#
_symmetry.space_group_name_H-M   'P 1'
#
loop_
_entity.id
_entity.type
_entity.pdbx_description
1 polymer ?
#
loop_
_entity_poly.entity_id
_entity_poly.type
_entity_poly.pdbx_seq_one_letter_code
_entity_poly.pdbx_strand_id
1 'polypeptide(L)'
;MQGSRFPSLISGPSDQSRSRSEQLRNELRFTYLQDLQRKYSNLTIVDPFDSLCDQETCFGGKNGKVWYLDEDHLTVSGAAQLESVLFKLLSKI
;
A
#
# COMPACT_ATOMS: atom_id res chain seq x y z
N MET A 1 22.40 13.38 13.16
CA MET A 1 21.42 13.63 12.09
C MET A 1 20.17 12.83 12.43
N GLN A 2 19.19 13.46 13.07
CA GLN A 2 17.93 12.81 13.43
C GLN A 2 17.03 12.90 12.20
N GLY A 3 16.71 11.76 11.59
CA GLY A 3 15.76 11.70 10.49
C GLY A 3 14.41 12.22 10.96
N SER A 4 13.87 13.20 10.24
CA SER A 4 12.53 13.72 10.46
C SER A 4 11.55 12.55 10.33
N ARG A 5 11.07 12.01 11.46
CA ARG A 5 9.87 11.18 11.44
C ARG A 5 8.77 12.08 10.89
N PHE A 6 8.23 11.73 9.71
CA PHE A 6 6.99 12.35 9.24
C PHE A 6 5.97 12.21 10.38
N PRO A 7 5.33 13.31 10.80
CA PRO A 7 4.40 13.26 11.92
C PRO A 7 3.28 12.27 11.57
N SER A 8 3.23 11.19 12.36
CA SER A 8 2.07 10.31 12.47
C SER A 8 0.85 11.19 12.74
N LEU A 9 -0.04 11.30 11.75
CA LEU A 9 -1.28 12.06 11.84
C LEU A 9 -2.51 11.15 11.88
N ILE A 10 -2.34 9.87 12.24
CA ILE A 10 -3.43 8.89 12.20
C ILE A 10 -3.40 7.98 13.44
N SER A 11 -4.46 8.06 14.24
CA SER A 11 -4.68 7.24 15.42
C SER A 11 -5.13 5.82 15.05
N GLY A 12 -4.18 4.89 14.87
CA GLY A 12 -4.42 3.43 14.86
C GLY A 12 -5.04 2.85 13.58
N PRO A 13 -5.34 1.53 13.57
CA PRO A 13 -5.83 0.76 12.43
C PRO A 13 -7.29 1.10 12.10
N SER A 14 -7.48 2.32 11.62
CA SER A 14 -8.77 2.90 11.28
C SER A 14 -8.92 3.02 9.78
N ASP A 15 -10.15 2.83 9.31
CA ASP A 15 -10.50 3.03 7.91
C ASP A 15 -10.19 4.48 7.49
N GLN A 16 -9.53 4.61 6.33
CA GLN A 16 -9.17 5.88 5.73
C GLN A 16 -9.98 6.12 4.47
N SER A 17 -10.24 7.38 4.15
CA SER A 17 -10.79 7.73 2.84
C SER A 17 -9.79 7.37 1.74
N ARG A 18 -10.24 6.69 0.68
CA ARG A 18 -9.42 6.34 -0.48
C ARG A 18 -8.79 7.58 -1.10
N SER A 19 -9.58 8.62 -1.35
CA SER A 19 -9.10 9.85 -1.99
C SER A 19 -8.01 10.53 -1.15
N ARG A 20 -8.16 10.55 0.18
CA ARG A 20 -7.11 11.02 1.09
C ARG A 20 -5.87 10.14 1.00
N SER A 21 -6.02 8.81 1.03
CA SER A 21 -4.89 7.90 0.91
C SER A 21 -4.18 8.05 -0.43
N GLU A 22 -4.89 8.24 -1.54
CA GLU A 22 -4.32 8.53 -2.86
C GLU A 22 -3.54 9.85 -2.86
N GLN A 23 -4.05 10.92 -2.24
CA GLN A 23 -3.31 12.18 -2.09
C GLN A 23 -2.04 12.03 -1.25
N LEU A 24 -2.06 11.16 -0.24
CA LEU A 24 -0.89 10.88 0.60
C LEU A 24 0.11 9.95 -0.09
N ARG A 25 -0.30 9.19 -1.12
CA ARG A 25 0.62 8.44 -1.96
C ARG A 25 1.47 9.43 -2.73
N ASN A 26 2.71 9.57 -2.29
CA ASN A 26 3.68 10.48 -2.85
C ASN A 26 3.83 10.29 -4.37
N GLU A 27 3.28 11.23 -5.15
CA GLU A 27 3.34 11.22 -6.62
C GLU A 27 4.78 11.12 -7.12
N LEU A 28 5.74 11.77 -6.44
CA LEU A 28 7.16 11.70 -6.78
C LEU A 28 7.71 10.27 -6.69
N ARG A 29 7.21 9.46 -5.74
CA ARG A 29 7.60 8.05 -5.63
C ARG A 29 7.06 7.24 -6.80
N PHE A 30 5.81 7.47 -7.21
CA PHE A 30 5.22 6.75 -8.33
C PHE A 30 5.92 7.10 -9.64
N THR A 31 6.18 8.39 -9.90
CA THR A 31 6.95 8.84 -11.06
C THR A 31 8.35 8.20 -11.07
N TYR A 32 9.05 8.20 -9.94
CA TYR A 32 10.37 7.57 -9.84
C TYR A 32 10.35 6.06 -10.16
N LEU A 33 9.35 5.33 -9.66
CA LEU A 33 9.21 3.91 -9.97
C LEU A 33 8.95 3.69 -11.47
N GLN A 34 8.10 4.51 -12.09
CA GLN A 34 7.85 4.45 -13.53
C GLN A 34 9.09 4.76 -14.36
N ASP A 35 9.92 5.71 -13.93
CA ASP A 35 11.20 6.02 -14.58
C ASP A 35 12.14 4.82 -14.56
N LEU A 36 12.22 4.13 -13.42
CA LEU A 36 13.00 2.88 -13.30
C LEU A 36 12.46 1.80 -14.23
N GLN A 37 11.13 1.65 -14.35
CA GLN A 37 10.52 0.65 -15.22
C GLN A 37 10.82 0.92 -16.70
N ARG A 38 10.89 2.19 -17.12
CA ARG A 38 11.33 2.55 -18.48
C ARG A 38 12.81 2.24 -18.72
N LYS A 39 13.64 2.34 -17.67
CA LYS A 39 15.08 2.07 -17.75
C LYS A 39 15.43 0.58 -17.73
N TYR A 40 14.66 -0.23 -17.00
CA TYR A 40 14.95 -1.64 -16.79
C TYR A 40 13.79 -2.50 -17.31
N SER A 41 14.00 -3.15 -18.45
CA SER A 41 12.97 -3.97 -19.12
C SER A 41 12.50 -5.19 -18.33
N ASN A 42 13.27 -5.61 -17.32
CA ASN A 42 12.94 -6.71 -16.41
C ASN A 42 12.39 -6.24 -15.06
N LEU A 43 12.01 -4.96 -14.91
CA LEU A 43 11.39 -4.45 -13.70
C LEU A 43 9.86 -4.50 -13.79
N THR A 44 9.24 -5.15 -12.81
CA THR A 44 7.78 -5.15 -12.63
C THR A 44 7.43 -4.30 -11.42
N ILE A 45 6.54 -3.31 -11.60
CA ILE A 45 5.95 -2.55 -10.49
C ILE A 45 4.66 -3.26 -10.07
N VAL A 46 4.52 -3.48 -8.76
CA VAL A 46 3.29 -4.01 -8.16
C VAL A 46 2.69 -2.92 -7.28
N ASP A 47 1.46 -2.52 -7.59
CA ASP A 47 0.69 -1.59 -6.76
C ASP A 47 -0.37 -2.37 -5.97
N PRO A 48 -0.17 -2.58 -4.65
CA PRO A 48 -1.11 -3.34 -3.84
C PRO A 48 -2.34 -2.51 -3.41
N PHE A 49 -2.42 -1.23 -3.80
CA PHE A 49 -3.39 -0.28 -3.25
C PHE A 49 -4.84 -0.78 -3.34
N ASP A 50 -5.25 -1.27 -4.50
CA ASP A 50 -6.62 -1.77 -4.72
C ASP A 50 -6.92 -3.10 -4.00
N SER A 51 -5.90 -3.77 -3.43
CA SER A 51 -6.11 -4.95 -2.58
C SER A 51 -6.50 -4.59 -1.15
N LEU A 52 -6.24 -3.34 -0.74
CA LEU A 52 -6.46 -2.85 0.63
C LEU A 52 -7.56 -1.77 0.69
N CYS A 53 -8.06 -1.32 -0.46
CA CYS A 53 -9.09 -0.29 -0.58
C CYS A 53 -10.22 -0.74 -1.51
N ASP A 54 -11.44 -0.27 -1.27
CA ASP A 54 -12.51 -0.27 -2.27
C ASP A 54 -12.57 1.08 -3.01
N GLN A 55 -13.72 1.47 -3.55
CA GLN A 55 -13.88 2.73 -4.28
C GLN A 55 -13.82 3.98 -3.39
N GLU A 56 -14.12 3.85 -2.09
CA GLU A 56 -14.27 4.99 -1.18
C GLU A 56 -13.37 4.89 0.06
N THR A 57 -13.01 3.66 0.47
CA THR A 57 -12.41 3.36 1.76
C THR A 57 -11.17 2.48 1.60
N CYS A 58 -10.08 2.85 2.27
CA CYS A 58 -8.95 1.99 2.55
C CYS A 58 -9.10 1.42 3.97
N PHE A 59 -9.14 0.10 4.08
CA PHE A 59 -9.60 -0.55 5.32
C PHE A 59 -8.46 -0.72 6.32
N GLY A 60 -8.68 -0.29 7.57
CA GLY A 60 -7.84 -0.67 8.72
C GLY A 60 -8.05 -2.13 9.13
N GLY A 61 -9.21 -2.69 8.76
CA GLY A 61 -9.57 -4.09 8.93
C GLY A 61 -10.96 -4.39 8.36
N LYS A 62 -11.27 -5.66 8.14
CA LYS A 62 -12.58 -6.10 7.61
C LYS A 62 -12.99 -7.43 8.22
N ASN A 63 -14.29 -7.63 8.44
CA ASN A 63 -14.85 -8.88 8.97
C ASN A 63 -14.21 -9.34 10.30
N GLY A 64 -13.99 -8.41 11.23
CA GLY A 64 -13.39 -8.70 12.54
C GLY A 64 -11.88 -8.99 12.51
N LYS A 65 -11.21 -8.83 11.36
CA LYS A 65 -9.76 -8.97 11.23
C LYS A 65 -9.11 -7.60 11.05
N VAL A 66 -8.16 -7.29 11.92
CA VAL A 66 -7.30 -6.10 11.81
C VAL A 66 -6.25 -6.32 10.73
N TRP A 67 -6.06 -5.37 9.83
CA TRP A 67 -5.11 -5.48 8.71
C TRP A 67 -3.81 -4.74 8.96
N TYR A 68 -3.78 -3.77 9.86
CA TYR A 68 -2.59 -2.99 10.19
C TYR A 68 -2.23 -3.07 11.66
N LEU A 69 -0.94 -3.20 11.96
CA LEU A 69 -0.39 -3.12 13.31
C LEU A 69 -0.29 -1.66 13.78
N ASP A 70 0.09 -0.79 12.87
CA ASP A 70 0.22 0.65 13.04
C ASP A 70 -0.19 1.38 11.74
N GLU A 71 0.43 2.49 11.38
CA GLU A 71 0.03 3.31 10.23
C GLU A 71 0.41 2.71 8.87
N ASP A 72 1.43 1.84 8.82
CA ASP A 72 1.97 1.33 7.56
C ASP A 72 2.38 -0.15 7.60
N HIS A 73 2.48 -0.78 8.77
CA HIS A 73 2.80 -2.20 8.87
C HIS A 73 1.55 -3.07 8.81
N LEU A 74 1.49 -3.97 7.83
CA LEU A 74 0.42 -4.97 7.75
C LEU A 74 0.59 -6.08 8.80
N THR A 75 -0.53 -6.53 9.37
CA THR A 75 -0.59 -7.80 10.11
C THR A 75 -0.58 -8.98 9.13
N VAL A 76 -0.50 -10.22 9.63
CA VAL A 76 -0.64 -11.42 8.78
C VAL A 76 -1.95 -11.42 8.00
N SER A 77 -3.07 -11.03 8.63
CA SER A 77 -4.37 -10.95 7.93
C SER A 77 -4.44 -9.83 6.90
N GLY A 78 -3.71 -8.72 7.11
CA GLY A 78 -3.59 -7.65 6.12
C GLY A 78 -2.70 -8.06 4.94
N ALA A 79 -1.54 -8.67 5.20
CA ALA A 79 -0.64 -9.17 4.18
C ALA A 79 -1.31 -10.24 3.29
N ALA A 80 -2.17 -11.08 3.88
CA ALA A 80 -2.96 -12.07 3.13
C ALA A 80 -3.86 -11.45 2.05
N GLN A 81 -4.28 -10.18 2.19
CA GLN A 81 -5.07 -9.51 1.15
C GLN A 81 -4.26 -9.29 -0.14
N LEU A 82 -2.92 -9.28 -0.04
CA LEU A 82 -2.03 -9.08 -1.19
C LEU A 82 -1.72 -10.36 -1.95
N GLU A 83 -2.10 -11.53 -1.42
CA GLU A 83 -1.76 -12.82 -2.02
C GLU A 83 -2.20 -12.90 -3.48
N SER A 84 -3.45 -12.56 -3.78
CA SER A 84 -4.00 -12.67 -5.14
C SER A 84 -3.20 -11.87 -6.16
N VAL A 85 -2.86 -10.60 -5.84
CA VAL A 85 -2.09 -9.74 -6.76
C VAL A 85 -0.65 -10.24 -6.90
N LEU A 86 -0.02 -10.69 -5.80
CA LEU A 86 1.35 -11.18 -5.82
C LEU A 86 1.46 -12.51 -6.57
N PHE A 87 0.62 -13.50 -6.28
CA PHE A 87 0.64 -14.81 -6.94
C PHE A 87 0.39 -14.68 -8.44
N LYS A 88 -0.58 -13.85 -8.86
CA LYS A 88 -0.86 -13.59 -10.28
C LYS A 88 0.33 -13.00 -11.04
N LEU A 89 1.21 -12.28 -10.35
CA LEU A 89 2.38 -11.66 -10.96
C LEU A 89 3.59 -12.60 -10.93
N LEU A 90 3.83 -13.26 -9.79
CA LEU A 90 4.94 -14.22 -9.65
C LEU A 90 4.75 -15.45 -10.53
N SER A 91 3.52 -15.84 -10.85
CA SER A 91 3.27 -16.96 -11.77
C SER A 91 3.57 -16.66 -13.25
N LYS A 92 3.94 -15.41 -13.57
CA LYS A 92 4.22 -14.95 -14.95
C LYS A 92 5.70 -14.67 -15.20
N ILE A 93 6.52 -14.81 -14.17
CA ILE A 93 7.98 -14.65 -14.20
C ILE A 93 8.58 -16.05 -14.22
#